data_AF-A0A7X9F748-F1
#
_entry.id   AF-A0A7X9F748-F1
#
_cell.length_a   1.000
_cell.length_b   1.000
_cell.length_c   1.000
_cell.angle_alpha   90.00
_cell.angle_beta   90.00
_cell.angle_gamma   90.00
#
_symmetry.space_group_name_H-M   'P 1'
#
loop_
_entity.id
_entity.type
_entity.pdbx_description
1 polymer ?
#
loop_
_entity_poly.entity_id
_entity_poly.type
_entity_poly.pdbx_seq_one_letter_code
_entity_poly.pdbx_strand_id
1 'polypeptide(L)'
;MIDPDTLIWIKEAIAIFFLTFIHEDAAIIAAGFAKVEQSLPILYAYLPVYSGIVIGDILIYWLGRLAQTNRWLRSRIIGPKVERIRLWLERHMVRVLIICRLTPGLLFPTFVACGWFKMPFWRFATVSILAGAIYSSIVLTIVIMFGDLVLFHLGYWAWGLLAAAVILFALRNSFKSRWSRNTEQAMGEVPPTLMETLKRYIPSMKKRFHGMHSLEDLRKVVSTAEKIPNNILYIPVGLRWFWLALRYRSITLPSVSNPMIETGGFMGESKTSVLDLVGEKSREWIAPYTLFHRSNGQGNGDLQKVVDLMHKNNLSFPVVAKPDIGWNGYGVRFVENEKQMEEYLASFPEGQKLILQQPVNYDGEAGVFYVRIPGEEKGYIYSITLRYFPFVTGDGRSTLRQLIENDQRSKLRAHLYLGDHPKHIGFSKEALDRIPEEGELVRLAFIGSLRAGGLYRDASHLVTPELTARFDEIARSMPEFYYGRFDIRFESVDLLMKGEGFQIIEINGAGAEAIQAWDPNIPLLKLYREFFRAQSLLFKVADLNRKRGYKPMPFRDFLKAIRRQNKLIDSYPPAS
;
A
#
# COMPACT_ATOMS: atom_id res chain seq x y z
N MET A 1 57.82 -26.95 1.44
CA MET A 1 57.22 -26.35 0.23
C MET A 1 55.73 -26.30 0.46
N ILE A 2 55.09 -25.13 0.35
CA ILE A 2 53.63 -25.03 0.46
C ILE A 2 53.04 -25.67 -0.81
N ASP A 3 52.08 -26.55 -0.63
CA ASP A 3 51.36 -27.22 -1.70
C ASP A 3 50.71 -26.18 -2.66
N PRO A 4 50.81 -26.34 -4.00
CA PRO A 4 50.29 -25.38 -4.97
C PRO A 4 48.80 -25.03 -4.78
N ASP A 5 47.97 -26.00 -4.40
CA ASP A 5 46.53 -25.80 -4.17
C ASP A 5 46.29 -24.94 -2.92
N THR A 6 47.10 -25.16 -1.87
CA THR A 6 47.09 -24.32 -0.67
C THR A 6 47.39 -22.86 -0.98
N LEU A 7 48.29 -22.57 -1.93
CA LEU A 7 48.59 -21.20 -2.35
C LEU A 7 47.42 -20.54 -3.09
N ILE A 8 46.67 -21.31 -3.88
CA ILE A 8 45.46 -20.87 -4.58
C ILE A 8 44.35 -20.55 -3.56
N TRP A 9 44.12 -21.45 -2.60
CA TRP A 9 43.14 -21.25 -1.54
C TRP A 9 43.43 -20.01 -0.68
N ILE A 10 44.69 -19.74 -0.38
CA ILE A 10 45.10 -18.53 0.35
C ILE A 10 44.79 -17.27 -0.46
N LYS A 11 45.03 -17.26 -1.77
CA LYS A 11 44.72 -16.12 -2.64
C LYS A 11 43.22 -15.85 -2.70
N GLU A 12 42.42 -16.90 -2.84
CA GLU A 12 40.94 -16.80 -2.84
C GLU A 12 40.42 -16.31 -1.49
N ALA A 13 40.93 -16.87 -0.39
CA ALA A 13 40.61 -16.42 0.96
C ALA A 13 40.92 -14.93 1.16
N ILE A 14 42.08 -14.45 0.69
CA ILE A 14 42.45 -13.02 0.76
C ILE A 14 41.49 -12.17 -0.09
N ALA A 15 41.16 -12.61 -1.30
CA ALA A 15 40.22 -11.88 -2.17
C ALA A 15 38.82 -11.78 -1.54
N ILE A 16 38.31 -12.88 -0.98
CA ILE A 16 37.03 -12.94 -0.26
C ILE A 16 37.06 -11.99 0.95
N PHE A 17 38.14 -11.99 1.73
CA PHE A 17 38.32 -11.08 2.86
C PHE A 17 38.21 -9.61 2.43
N PHE A 18 38.92 -9.19 1.38
CA PHE A 18 38.86 -7.80 0.94
C PHE A 18 37.51 -7.44 0.31
N LEU A 19 36.84 -8.41 -0.33
CA LEU A 19 35.52 -8.22 -0.91
C LEU A 19 34.45 -7.91 0.15
N THR A 20 34.60 -8.37 1.41
CA THR A 20 33.62 -8.03 2.47
C THR A 20 33.55 -6.53 2.75
N PHE A 21 34.65 -5.80 2.55
CA PHE A 21 34.69 -4.34 2.75
C PHE A 21 34.00 -3.57 1.62
N ILE A 22 33.91 -4.18 0.44
CA ILE A 22 33.20 -3.61 -0.71
C ILE A 22 31.72 -3.98 -0.64
N HIS A 23 31.41 -5.27 -0.46
CA HIS A 23 30.05 -5.78 -0.39
C HIS A 23 29.99 -7.14 0.33
N GLU A 24 29.45 -7.16 1.56
CA GLU A 24 29.37 -8.37 2.41
C GLU A 24 28.67 -9.55 1.72
N ASP A 25 27.48 -9.33 1.16
CA ASP A 25 26.72 -10.43 0.53
C ASP A 25 27.43 -11.01 -0.72
N ALA A 26 28.16 -10.17 -1.47
CA ALA A 26 28.91 -10.63 -2.62
C ALA A 26 30.11 -11.49 -2.19
N ALA A 27 30.76 -11.16 -1.07
CA ALA A 27 31.82 -11.97 -0.50
C ALA A 27 31.32 -13.33 -0.01
N ILE A 28 30.12 -13.38 0.61
CA ILE A 28 29.50 -14.64 1.03
C ILE A 28 29.19 -15.52 -0.19
N ILE A 29 28.64 -14.94 -1.26
CA ILE A 29 28.37 -15.67 -2.50
C ILE A 29 29.67 -16.15 -3.15
N ALA A 30 30.69 -15.30 -3.22
CA ALA A 30 32.00 -15.67 -3.77
C ALA A 30 32.66 -16.80 -2.98
N ALA A 31 32.57 -16.78 -1.64
CA ALA A 31 33.08 -17.85 -0.79
C ALA A 31 32.34 -19.17 -1.00
N GLY A 32 31.00 -19.12 -1.13
CA GLY A 32 30.20 -20.29 -1.46
C GLY A 32 30.54 -20.86 -2.84
N PHE A 33 30.70 -20.00 -3.84
CA PHE A 33 31.12 -20.41 -5.19
C PHE A 33 32.52 -21.04 -5.19
N ALA A 34 33.51 -20.43 -4.54
CA ALA A 34 34.86 -20.98 -4.44
C ALA A 34 34.89 -22.34 -3.70
N LYS A 35 34.05 -22.52 -2.67
CA LYS A 35 33.88 -23.81 -1.98
C LYS A 35 33.36 -24.90 -2.91
N VAL A 36 32.36 -24.59 -3.74
CA VAL A 36 31.62 -25.55 -4.57
C VAL A 36 32.38 -25.85 -5.87
N GLU A 37 32.86 -24.82 -6.56
CA GLU A 37 33.51 -24.96 -7.89
C GLU A 37 35.01 -25.26 -7.78
N GLN A 38 35.72 -24.57 -6.87
CA GLN A 38 37.18 -24.62 -6.77
C GLN A 38 37.65 -25.53 -5.62
N SER A 39 36.72 -26.29 -5.02
CA SER A 39 36.97 -27.20 -3.90
C SER A 39 37.68 -26.56 -2.70
N LEU A 40 37.56 -25.23 -2.53
CA LEU A 40 38.16 -24.49 -1.41
C LEU A 40 37.79 -25.16 -0.07
N PRO A 41 38.71 -25.43 0.87
CA PRO A 41 38.32 -26.07 2.12
C PRO A 41 37.41 -25.16 2.95
N ILE A 42 36.48 -25.76 3.70
CA ILE A 42 35.42 -25.01 4.39
C ILE A 42 35.97 -23.93 5.34
N LEU A 43 37.11 -24.18 5.98
CA LEU A 43 37.77 -23.22 6.84
C LEU A 43 38.19 -21.95 6.08
N TYR A 44 38.71 -22.09 4.86
CA TYR A 44 39.13 -20.97 4.02
C TYR A 44 37.96 -20.23 3.36
N ALA A 45 36.76 -20.82 3.29
CA ALA A 45 35.55 -20.12 2.88
C ALA A 45 34.95 -19.31 4.05
N TYR A 46 34.86 -19.91 5.24
CA TYR A 46 34.24 -19.27 6.39
C TYR A 46 35.17 -18.19 6.95
N LEU A 47 36.39 -18.54 7.37
CA LEU A 47 37.26 -17.68 8.19
C LEU A 47 37.48 -16.25 7.59
N PRO A 48 37.74 -16.08 6.28
CA PRO A 48 37.86 -14.77 5.65
C PRO A 48 36.56 -13.95 5.66
N VAL A 49 35.41 -14.60 5.45
CA VAL A 49 34.09 -13.96 5.51
C VAL A 49 33.81 -13.44 6.93
N TYR A 50 33.98 -14.26 7.98
CA TYR A 50 33.72 -13.80 9.36
C TYR A 50 34.68 -12.70 9.78
N SER A 51 35.97 -12.90 9.56
CA SER A 51 36.99 -11.92 9.95
C SER A 51 36.81 -10.59 9.22
N GLY A 52 36.52 -10.63 7.92
CA GLY A 52 36.26 -9.44 7.10
C GLY A 52 35.02 -8.68 7.56
N ILE A 53 33.91 -9.39 7.83
CA ILE A 53 32.68 -8.80 8.35
C ILE A 53 32.90 -8.16 9.72
N VAL A 54 33.53 -8.88 10.66
CA VAL A 54 33.77 -8.38 12.02
C VAL A 54 34.66 -7.14 12.01
N ILE A 55 35.73 -7.16 11.22
CA ILE A 55 36.63 -6.00 11.10
C ILE A 55 35.91 -4.82 10.43
N GLY A 56 35.13 -5.08 9.38
CA GLY A 56 34.32 -4.06 8.70
C GLY A 56 33.33 -3.36 9.65
N ASP A 57 32.58 -4.14 10.44
CA ASP A 57 31.63 -3.63 11.44
C ASP A 57 32.30 -2.67 12.44
N ILE A 58 33.48 -3.07 12.93
CA ILE A 58 34.28 -2.28 13.89
C ILE A 58 34.78 -1.00 13.24
N LEU A 59 35.26 -1.06 11.98
CA LEU A 59 35.73 0.11 11.25
C LEU A 59 34.63 1.14 11.02
N ILE A 60 33.41 0.70 10.65
CA ILE A 60 32.27 1.60 10.42
C ILE A 60 31.83 2.29 11.72
N TYR A 61 31.82 1.54 12.84
CA TYR A 61 31.55 2.13 14.15
C TYR A 61 32.59 3.21 14.51
N TRP A 62 33.88 2.93 14.31
CA TRP A 62 34.93 3.91 14.58
C TRP A 62 34.88 5.10 13.62
N LEU A 63 34.52 4.89 12.35
CA LEU A 63 34.27 5.95 11.39
C LEU A 63 33.19 6.92 11.90
N GLY A 64 32.07 6.40 12.42
CA GLY A 64 31.02 7.23 13.02
C GLY A 64 31.50 8.00 14.25
N ARG A 65 32.31 7.36 15.09
CA ARG A 65 32.87 7.97 16.31
C ARG A 65 33.89 9.06 15.99
N LEU A 66 34.71 8.86 14.96
CA LEU A 66 35.66 9.85 14.45
C LEU A 66 34.93 11.00 13.74
N ALA A 67 33.87 10.71 12.97
CA ALA A 67 33.08 11.75 12.30
C ALA A 67 32.50 12.77 13.31
N GLN A 68 32.19 12.35 14.53
CA GLN A 68 31.68 13.21 15.59
C GLN A 68 32.72 14.23 16.12
N THR A 69 34.01 13.99 15.94
CA THR A 69 35.06 14.94 16.38
C THR A 69 35.15 16.14 15.45
N ASN A 70 34.65 16.03 14.21
CA ASN A 70 34.60 17.13 13.25
C ASN A 70 33.50 18.13 13.63
N ARG A 71 33.92 19.36 13.96
CA ARG A 71 33.03 20.46 14.37
C ARG A 71 31.96 20.81 13.33
N TRP A 72 32.26 20.68 12.04
CA TRP A 72 31.33 21.00 10.96
C TRP A 72 30.23 19.95 10.79
N LEU A 73 30.58 18.66 10.85
CA LEU A 73 29.58 17.58 10.83
C LEU A 73 28.69 17.65 12.07
N ARG A 74 29.30 17.93 13.23
CA ARG A 74 28.60 18.05 14.50
C ARG A 74 27.56 19.17 14.49
N SER A 75 27.88 20.33 13.93
CA SER A 75 26.96 21.48 13.91
C SER A 75 25.76 21.29 12.96
N ARG A 76 25.89 20.48 11.90
CA ARG A 76 24.78 20.23 10.96
C ARG A 76 23.80 19.13 11.38
N ILE A 77 24.19 18.27 12.33
CA ILE A 77 23.43 17.06 12.68
C ILE A 77 22.80 17.16 14.09
N ILE A 78 23.15 18.15 14.91
CA ILE A 78 22.55 18.29 16.25
C ILE A 78 21.16 18.95 16.18
N GLY A 79 20.16 18.32 16.82
CA GLY A 79 18.81 18.87 17.02
C GLY A 79 17.92 17.96 17.88
N PRO A 80 16.75 18.42 18.34
CA PRO A 80 15.88 17.68 19.26
C PRO A 80 15.35 16.34 18.70
N LYS A 81 15.21 16.23 17.37
CA LYS A 81 14.87 14.96 16.68
C LYS A 81 16.00 13.93 16.78
N VAL A 82 17.26 14.38 16.80
CA VAL A 82 18.45 13.52 16.83
C VAL A 82 18.71 12.97 18.23
N GLU A 83 18.40 13.73 19.28
CA GLU A 83 18.46 13.23 20.66
C GLU A 83 17.39 12.16 20.92
N ARG A 84 16.20 12.30 20.33
CA ARG A 84 15.16 11.26 20.38
C ARG A 84 15.62 9.95 19.71
N ILE A 85 16.31 10.04 18.58
CA ILE A 85 16.87 8.87 17.88
C ILE A 85 17.96 8.21 18.72
N ARG A 86 18.84 8.98 19.36
CA ARG A 86 19.86 8.47 20.29
C ARG A 86 19.23 7.65 21.42
N LEU A 87 18.26 8.21 22.13
CA LEU A 87 17.59 7.54 23.26
C LEU A 87 16.84 6.28 22.81
N TRP A 88 16.19 6.33 21.65
CA TRP A 88 15.51 5.16 21.08
C TRP A 88 16.49 4.06 20.67
N LEU A 89 17.60 4.42 20.04
CA LEU A 89 18.64 3.49 19.60
C LEU A 89 19.32 2.83 20.81
N GLU A 90 19.60 3.59 21.86
CA GLU A 90 20.18 3.07 23.11
C GLU A 90 19.26 2.03 23.78
N ARG A 91 17.94 2.30 23.80
CA ARG A 91 16.94 1.39 24.36
C ARG A 91 16.77 0.10 23.53
N HIS A 92 16.88 0.19 22.21
CA HIS A 92 16.57 -0.94 21.31
C HIS A 92 17.79 -1.51 20.56
N MET A 93 19.01 -1.13 20.94
CA MET A 93 20.24 -1.37 20.17
C MET A 93 20.39 -2.80 19.68
N VAL A 94 20.18 -3.80 20.55
CA VAL A 94 20.32 -5.22 20.19
C VAL A 94 19.38 -5.61 19.06
N ARG A 95 18.10 -5.23 19.16
CA ARG A 95 17.09 -5.52 18.13
C ARG A 95 17.42 -4.80 16.82
N VAL A 96 17.86 -3.54 16.90
CA VAL A 96 18.21 -2.74 15.73
C VAL A 96 19.39 -3.34 14.97
N LEU A 97 20.45 -3.76 15.68
CA LEU A 97 21.64 -4.38 15.08
C LEU A 97 21.34 -5.73 14.41
N ILE A 98 20.42 -6.52 14.97
CA ILE A 98 19.96 -7.76 14.35
C ILE A 98 19.13 -7.47 13.09
N ILE A 99 18.16 -6.54 13.18
CA ILE A 99 17.26 -6.22 12.07
C ILE A 99 18.01 -5.57 10.91
N CYS A 100 18.96 -4.68 11.18
CA CYS A 100 19.70 -4.00 10.12
C CYS A 100 20.54 -4.97 9.29
N ARG A 101 21.01 -6.07 9.90
CA ARG A 101 21.77 -7.11 9.20
C ARG A 101 20.92 -7.93 8.22
N LEU A 102 19.63 -8.06 8.51
CA LEU A 102 18.65 -8.69 7.61
C LEU A 102 18.06 -7.72 6.57
N THR A 103 18.40 -6.42 6.67
CA THR A 103 17.77 -5.38 5.85
C THR A 103 18.82 -4.67 4.99
N PRO A 104 18.83 -4.91 3.66
CA PRO A 104 19.78 -4.29 2.74
C PRO A 104 19.81 -2.76 2.86
N GLY A 105 21.02 -2.20 2.95
CA GLY A 105 21.28 -0.76 3.02
C GLY A 105 21.15 -0.11 4.40
N LEU A 106 20.71 -0.82 5.44
CA LEU A 106 20.60 -0.27 6.79
C LEU A 106 21.85 -0.46 7.67
N LEU A 107 22.72 -1.41 7.35
CA LEU A 107 23.96 -1.69 8.11
C LEU A 107 24.83 -0.45 8.28
N PHE A 108 25.29 0.12 7.17
CA PHE A 108 26.17 1.28 7.16
C PHE A 108 25.62 2.48 7.96
N PRO A 109 24.41 3.01 7.70
CA PRO A 109 23.91 4.16 8.43
C PRO A 109 23.67 3.85 9.93
N THR A 110 23.27 2.63 10.27
CA THR A 110 23.04 2.24 11.67
C THR A 110 24.35 2.19 12.45
N PHE A 111 25.41 1.64 11.86
CA PHE A 111 26.68 1.44 12.56
C PHE A 111 27.45 2.75 12.69
N VAL A 112 27.40 3.59 11.66
CA VAL A 112 27.86 4.99 11.73
C VAL A 112 27.09 5.73 12.84
N ALA A 113 25.77 5.56 12.93
CA ALA A 113 24.97 6.19 13.98
C ALA A 113 25.35 5.69 15.39
N CYS A 114 25.56 4.39 15.57
CA CYS A 114 26.04 3.82 16.84
C CYS A 114 27.40 4.43 17.26
N GLY A 115 28.33 4.58 16.32
CA GLY A 115 29.60 5.25 16.52
C GLY A 115 29.45 6.73 16.87
N TRP A 116 28.65 7.44 16.08
CA TRP A 116 28.37 8.87 16.23
C TRP A 116 27.73 9.19 17.59
N PHE A 117 26.80 8.36 18.07
CA PHE A 117 26.16 8.53 19.36
C PHE A 117 26.99 8.02 20.55
N LYS A 118 28.23 7.56 20.31
CA LYS A 118 29.13 6.98 21.33
C LYS A 118 28.47 5.86 22.13
N MET A 119 27.74 4.97 21.46
CA MET A 119 27.18 3.78 22.11
C MET A 119 28.29 2.94 22.76
N PRO A 120 28.02 2.17 23.82
CA PRO A 120 29.03 1.36 24.48
C PRO A 120 29.65 0.35 23.50
N PHE A 121 30.93 0.54 23.16
CA PHE A 121 31.65 -0.22 22.12
C PHE A 121 31.52 -1.73 22.33
N TRP A 122 31.80 -2.22 23.55
CA TRP A 122 31.75 -3.66 23.83
C TRP A 122 30.37 -4.28 23.63
N ARG A 123 29.31 -3.52 23.93
CA ARG A 123 27.94 -3.97 23.72
C ARG A 123 27.58 -3.98 22.24
N PHE A 124 28.02 -2.99 21.47
CA PHE A 124 27.91 -2.98 20.01
C PHE A 124 28.69 -4.14 19.39
N ALA A 125 29.97 -4.27 19.69
CA ALA A 125 30.88 -5.27 19.12
C ALA A 125 30.39 -6.69 19.38
N THR A 126 29.99 -7.01 20.63
CA THR A 126 29.49 -8.35 20.98
C THR A 126 28.24 -8.70 20.16
N VAL A 127 27.26 -7.78 20.09
CA VAL A 127 26.02 -8.02 19.33
C VAL A 127 26.32 -8.12 17.83
N SER A 128 27.19 -7.26 17.30
CA SER A 128 27.55 -7.25 15.89
C SER A 128 28.26 -8.55 15.50
N ILE A 129 29.23 -9.00 16.29
CA ILE A 129 29.97 -10.25 16.06
C ILE A 129 29.00 -11.45 16.11
N LEU A 130 28.14 -11.54 17.13
CA LEU A 130 27.19 -12.65 17.24
C LEU A 130 26.17 -12.64 16.10
N ALA A 131 25.56 -11.50 15.82
CA ALA A 131 24.58 -11.37 14.74
C ALA A 131 25.23 -11.61 13.38
N GLY A 132 26.45 -11.12 13.18
CA GLY A 132 27.26 -11.33 11.98
C GLY A 132 27.60 -12.78 11.77
N ALA A 133 28.06 -13.45 12.83
CA ALA A 133 28.41 -14.85 12.75
C ALA A 133 27.18 -15.73 12.42
N ILE A 134 26.05 -15.49 13.09
CA ILE A 134 24.80 -16.21 12.81
C ILE A 134 24.35 -15.97 11.37
N TYR A 135 24.33 -14.71 10.94
CA TYR A 135 23.91 -14.34 9.58
C TYR A 135 24.81 -14.97 8.52
N SER A 136 26.12 -14.75 8.58
CA SER A 136 27.05 -15.28 7.58
C SER A 136 27.10 -16.81 7.60
N SER A 137 26.98 -17.46 8.76
CA SER A 137 26.83 -18.91 8.86
C SER A 137 25.63 -19.40 8.08
N ILE A 138 24.46 -18.84 8.36
CA ILE A 138 23.21 -19.28 7.74
C ILE A 138 23.27 -19.04 6.22
N VAL A 139 23.63 -17.82 5.81
CA VAL A 139 23.63 -17.46 4.39
C VAL A 139 24.69 -18.23 3.61
N LEU A 140 25.93 -18.35 4.12
CA LEU A 140 26.97 -19.11 3.44
C LEU A 140 26.61 -20.60 3.34
N THR A 141 26.05 -21.18 4.41
CA THR A 141 25.59 -22.59 4.38
C THR A 141 24.48 -22.78 3.35
N ILE A 142 23.51 -21.87 3.30
CA ILE A 142 22.44 -21.88 2.30
C ILE A 142 23.04 -21.76 0.90
N VAL A 143 23.98 -20.84 0.67
CA VAL A 143 24.63 -20.65 -0.64
C VAL A 143 25.39 -21.91 -1.07
N ILE A 144 26.10 -22.57 -0.15
CA ILE A 144 26.81 -23.83 -0.45
C ILE A 144 25.82 -24.95 -0.75
N MET A 145 24.84 -25.19 0.12
CA MET A 145 23.82 -26.24 -0.06
C MET A 145 22.98 -26.04 -1.32
N PHE A 146 22.59 -24.79 -1.59
CA PHE A 146 21.80 -24.43 -2.76
C PHE A 146 22.67 -24.40 -4.00
N GLY A 147 23.96 -24.06 -3.88
CA GLY A 147 24.95 -24.14 -4.96
C GLY A 147 25.12 -25.56 -5.47
N ASP A 148 25.27 -26.53 -4.57
CA ASP A 148 25.31 -27.95 -4.91
C ASP A 148 24.01 -28.40 -5.62
N LEU A 149 22.84 -28.00 -5.10
CA LEU A 149 21.53 -28.35 -5.66
C LEU A 149 21.26 -27.69 -7.04
N VAL A 150 21.71 -26.44 -7.22
CA VAL A 150 21.49 -25.64 -8.43
C VAL A 150 22.45 -26.03 -9.54
N LEU A 151 23.73 -26.32 -9.23
CA LEU A 151 24.69 -26.81 -10.23
C LEU A 151 24.27 -28.19 -10.76
N PHE A 152 23.72 -29.06 -9.91
CA PHE A 152 23.28 -30.40 -10.33
C PHE A 152 22.01 -30.40 -11.19
N HIS A 153 21.08 -29.46 -11.01
CA HIS A 153 19.76 -29.50 -11.67
C HIS A 153 19.45 -28.34 -12.62
N LEU A 154 20.08 -27.18 -12.44
CA LEU A 154 19.69 -25.95 -13.11
C LEU A 154 20.86 -25.30 -13.87
N GLY A 155 22.13 -25.54 -13.53
CA GLY A 155 23.29 -24.99 -14.23
C GLY A 155 23.53 -23.48 -13.97
N TYR A 156 24.61 -22.93 -14.55
CA TYR A 156 25.18 -21.63 -14.17
C TYR A 156 24.26 -20.40 -14.34
N TRP A 157 23.18 -20.46 -15.11
CA TRP A 157 22.27 -19.30 -15.32
C TRP A 157 21.43 -18.94 -14.08
N ALA A 158 21.23 -19.88 -13.16
CA ALA A 158 20.48 -19.66 -11.93
C ALA A 158 21.18 -18.68 -10.97
N TRP A 159 22.52 -18.62 -10.99
CA TRP A 159 23.31 -17.63 -10.26
C TRP A 159 23.07 -16.20 -10.77
N GLY A 160 22.92 -16.05 -12.09
CA GLY A 160 22.57 -14.77 -12.71
C GLY A 160 21.18 -14.26 -12.28
N LEU A 161 20.20 -15.17 -12.12
CA LEU A 161 18.87 -14.82 -11.63
C LEU A 161 18.85 -14.43 -10.15
N LEU A 162 19.62 -15.12 -9.31
CA LEU A 162 19.74 -14.79 -7.89
C LEU A 162 20.37 -13.41 -7.71
N ALA A 163 21.47 -13.13 -8.43
CA ALA A 163 22.10 -11.82 -8.44
C ALA A 163 21.15 -10.73 -8.95
N ALA A 164 20.40 -10.99 -10.04
CA ALA A 164 19.41 -10.06 -10.56
C ALA A 164 18.28 -9.77 -9.56
N ALA A 165 17.81 -10.79 -8.82
CA ALA A 165 16.79 -10.62 -7.79
C ALA A 165 17.27 -9.76 -6.62
N VAL A 166 18.50 -9.96 -6.15
CA VAL A 166 19.13 -9.14 -5.11
C VAL A 166 19.34 -7.70 -5.58
N ILE A 167 19.83 -7.50 -6.81
CA ILE A 167 20.04 -6.17 -7.40
C ILE A 167 18.70 -5.44 -7.60
N LEU A 168 17.64 -6.12 -8.08
CA LEU A 168 16.30 -5.55 -8.21
C LEU A 168 15.71 -5.16 -6.84
N PHE A 169 15.97 -5.96 -5.81
CA PHE A 169 15.55 -5.66 -4.45
C PHE A 169 16.30 -4.44 -3.87
N ALA A 170 17.61 -4.35 -4.10
CA ALA A 170 18.43 -3.22 -3.66
C ALA A 170 18.07 -1.91 -4.40
N LEU A 171 17.92 -1.96 -5.74
CA LEU A 171 17.51 -0.81 -6.55
C LEU A 171 16.13 -0.28 -6.14
N ARG A 172 15.18 -1.16 -5.82
CA ARG A 172 13.84 -0.76 -5.37
C ARG A 172 13.86 0.06 -4.07
N ASN A 173 14.75 -0.26 -3.14
CA ASN A 173 14.86 0.50 -1.88
C ASN A 173 15.46 1.90 -2.09
N SER A 174 16.34 2.07 -3.09
CA SER A 174 16.92 3.36 -3.47
C SER A 174 15.91 4.32 -4.13
N PHE A 175 14.72 3.84 -4.52
CA PHE A 175 13.66 4.65 -5.13
C PHE A 175 12.49 5.00 -4.19
N LYS A 176 12.61 4.76 -2.87
CA LYS A 176 11.60 5.29 -1.93
C LYS A 176 11.69 6.82 -1.91
N SER A 177 10.61 7.43 -2.41
CA SER A 177 10.36 8.87 -2.49
C SER A 177 10.91 9.62 -1.25
N ARG A 178 11.84 10.54 -1.50
CA ARG A 178 12.25 11.55 -0.52
C ARG A 178 11.04 12.43 -0.25
N TRP A 179 10.50 12.26 0.95
CA TRP A 179 9.39 12.98 1.54
C TRP A 179 9.41 14.50 1.22
N SER A 180 8.28 14.99 0.72
CA SER A 180 8.01 16.41 0.47
C SER A 180 7.74 17.13 1.80
N ARG A 181 8.59 18.12 2.10
CA ARG A 181 8.52 19.03 3.26
C ARG A 181 7.39 20.06 3.18
N ASN A 182 6.61 20.09 2.09
CA ASN A 182 5.70 21.21 1.82
C ASN A 182 4.38 21.16 2.61
N THR A 183 4.06 20.04 3.27
CA THR A 183 2.76 19.88 3.96
C THR A 183 2.75 20.45 5.38
N GLU A 184 3.91 20.63 6.04
CA GLU A 184 3.97 21.23 7.38
C GLU A 184 3.69 22.74 7.37
N GLN A 185 3.85 23.43 6.23
CA GLN A 185 3.61 24.88 6.12
C GLN A 185 2.18 25.27 5.69
N ALA A 186 1.35 24.32 5.26
CA ALA A 186 -0.02 24.58 4.83
C ALA A 186 -1.08 24.44 5.95
N MET A 187 -0.66 24.07 7.17
CA MET A 187 -1.57 23.90 8.32
C MET A 187 -1.56 25.16 9.20
N GLY A 188 -1.97 26.29 8.64
CA GLY A 188 -2.54 27.40 9.41
C GLY A 188 -4.02 27.07 9.65
N GLU A 189 -4.45 27.12 10.92
CA GLU A 189 -5.83 26.93 11.42
C GLU A 189 -6.77 26.15 10.49
N VAL A 190 -6.69 24.81 10.57
CA VAL A 190 -7.69 23.91 9.96
C VAL A 190 -9.06 24.25 10.54
N PRO A 191 -10.08 24.59 9.74
CA PRO A 191 -11.40 24.86 10.27
C PRO A 191 -11.97 23.64 11.00
N PRO A 192 -12.71 23.83 12.11
CA PRO A 192 -13.55 22.77 12.66
C PRO A 192 -14.65 22.41 11.63
N THR A 193 -15.18 21.19 11.51
CA THR A 193 -14.94 19.93 12.22
C THR A 193 -15.41 18.78 11.32
N LEU A 194 -14.57 17.77 11.09
CA LEU A 194 -15.01 16.45 10.57
C LEU A 194 -16.25 15.95 11.36
N MET A 195 -16.37 16.30 12.64
CA MET A 195 -17.49 15.95 13.50
C MET A 195 -18.81 16.65 13.16
N GLU A 196 -18.83 17.95 12.80
CA GLU A 196 -20.06 18.59 12.30
C GLU A 196 -20.45 18.03 10.93
N THR A 197 -19.46 17.78 10.08
CA THR A 197 -19.61 17.15 8.77
C THR A 197 -20.24 15.76 8.86
N LEU A 198 -19.70 14.91 9.74
CA LEU A 198 -20.21 13.56 9.99
C LEU A 198 -21.57 13.58 10.72
N LYS A 199 -21.87 14.58 11.55
CA LYS A 199 -23.16 14.68 12.26
C LYS A 199 -24.33 15.11 11.36
N ARG A 200 -24.07 15.94 10.34
CA ARG A 200 -25.12 16.59 9.53
C ARG A 200 -25.55 15.78 8.30
N TYR A 201 -24.63 15.02 7.68
CA TYR A 201 -24.88 14.33 6.40
C TYR A 201 -24.72 12.81 6.44
N ILE A 202 -24.17 12.28 7.53
CA ILE A 202 -24.23 10.85 7.83
C ILE A 202 -25.22 10.75 8.98
N PRO A 203 -26.29 9.93 8.87
CA PRO A 203 -27.21 9.73 9.97
C PRO A 203 -26.39 9.53 11.24
N SER A 204 -26.68 10.28 12.30
CA SER A 204 -26.09 10.01 13.60
C SER A 204 -26.34 8.52 13.86
N MET A 205 -25.30 7.69 13.76
CA MET A 205 -25.42 6.27 14.01
C MET A 205 -25.67 6.14 15.51
N LYS A 206 -26.94 6.27 15.91
CA LYS A 206 -27.24 6.41 17.34
C LYS A 206 -26.90 5.12 18.06
N LYS A 207 -27.07 3.96 17.40
CA LYS A 207 -26.79 2.61 17.96
C LYS A 207 -26.44 1.49 16.95
N ARG A 208 -26.63 1.66 15.63
CA ARG A 208 -26.39 0.59 14.62
C ARG A 208 -26.06 1.14 13.23
N PHE A 209 -25.43 0.31 12.39
CA PHE A 209 -25.23 0.57 10.96
C PHE A 209 -26.54 0.35 10.20
N HIS A 210 -27.13 1.40 9.62
CA HIS A 210 -28.36 1.25 8.85
C HIS A 210 -28.12 0.50 7.54
N GLY A 211 -29.02 -0.43 7.22
CA GLY A 211 -28.97 -1.18 5.97
C GLY A 211 -27.87 -2.25 5.89
N MET A 212 -26.96 -2.35 6.85
CA MET A 212 -25.87 -3.34 6.88
C MET A 212 -26.11 -4.44 7.90
N HIS A 213 -25.46 -5.60 7.70
CA HIS A 213 -25.47 -6.69 8.68
C HIS A 213 -24.79 -6.29 10.00
N SER A 214 -25.25 -6.88 11.10
CA SER A 214 -24.60 -6.74 12.42
C SER A 214 -23.16 -7.26 12.40
N LEU A 215 -22.33 -6.71 13.29
CA LEU A 215 -20.94 -7.15 13.51
C LEU A 215 -20.79 -8.14 14.69
N GLU A 216 -21.90 -8.59 15.28
CA GLU A 216 -21.91 -9.50 16.43
C GLU A 216 -21.22 -10.85 16.17
N ASP A 217 -21.15 -11.29 14.91
CA ASP A 217 -20.55 -12.56 14.52
C ASP A 217 -19.01 -12.49 14.32
N LEU A 218 -18.40 -11.33 14.57
CA LEU A 218 -16.95 -11.15 14.51
C LEU A 218 -16.24 -11.92 15.62
N ARG A 219 -15.38 -12.87 15.25
CA ARG A 219 -14.46 -13.51 16.20
C ARG A 219 -13.24 -12.64 16.50
N LYS A 220 -12.88 -11.78 15.55
CA LYS A 220 -11.73 -10.87 15.60
C LYS A 220 -12.10 -9.56 14.91
N VAL A 221 -11.63 -8.45 15.43
CA VAL A 221 -11.89 -7.11 14.85
C VAL A 221 -10.76 -6.64 13.91
N VAL A 222 -9.63 -7.37 13.91
CA VAL A 222 -8.44 -7.08 13.11
C VAL A 222 -7.92 -8.36 12.47
N SER A 223 -7.77 -8.36 11.14
CA SER A 223 -7.22 -9.50 10.40
C SER A 223 -5.74 -9.71 10.73
N THR A 224 -5.28 -10.96 10.73
CA THR A 224 -3.85 -11.27 10.84
C THR A 224 -3.04 -10.62 9.71
N ALA A 225 -3.64 -10.52 8.51
CA ALA A 225 -2.98 -9.91 7.36
C ALA A 225 -2.73 -8.42 7.54
N GLU A 226 -3.62 -7.69 8.22
CA GLU A 226 -3.46 -6.26 8.52
C GLU A 226 -2.26 -5.97 9.44
N LYS A 227 -1.79 -6.97 10.19
CA LYS A 227 -0.62 -6.87 11.08
C LYS A 227 0.71 -7.08 10.34
N ILE A 228 0.67 -7.64 9.14
CA ILE A 228 1.86 -7.90 8.33
C ILE A 228 2.15 -6.65 7.49
N PRO A 229 3.38 -6.11 7.52
CA PRO A 229 3.76 -5.03 6.62
C PRO A 229 3.46 -5.37 5.16
N ASN A 230 2.80 -4.46 4.42
CA ASN A 230 2.37 -4.71 3.03
C ASN A 230 3.52 -5.20 2.13
N ASN A 231 4.75 -4.70 2.32
CA ASN A 231 5.89 -5.14 1.54
C ASN A 231 6.22 -6.64 1.70
N ILE A 232 5.86 -7.25 2.83
CA ILE A 232 6.03 -8.68 3.10
C ILE A 232 4.79 -9.45 2.64
N LEU A 233 3.60 -8.97 2.99
CA LEU A 233 2.33 -9.60 2.63
C LEU A 233 2.20 -9.80 1.12
N TYR A 234 2.66 -8.85 0.31
CA TYR A 234 2.53 -8.94 -1.16
C TYR A 234 3.67 -9.72 -1.84
N ILE A 235 4.66 -10.27 -1.13
CA ILE A 235 5.73 -11.08 -1.76
C ILE A 235 5.14 -12.32 -2.47
N PRO A 236 4.32 -13.17 -1.83
CA PRO A 236 3.74 -14.33 -2.50
C PRO A 236 2.85 -13.94 -3.69
N VAL A 237 2.14 -12.81 -3.57
CA VAL A 237 1.28 -12.24 -4.61
C VAL A 237 2.10 -11.80 -5.83
N GLY A 238 3.27 -11.19 -5.61
CA GLY A 238 4.21 -10.82 -6.67
C GLY A 238 4.87 -12.03 -7.33
N LEU A 239 5.26 -13.04 -6.56
CA LEU A 239 5.81 -14.30 -7.11
C LEU A 239 4.78 -15.02 -7.98
N ARG A 240 3.52 -15.06 -7.54
CA ARG A 240 2.42 -15.63 -8.33
C ARG A 240 2.20 -14.86 -9.63
N TRP A 241 2.23 -13.53 -9.59
CA TRP A 241 2.14 -12.69 -10.78
C TRP A 241 3.27 -12.98 -11.77
N PHE A 242 4.52 -13.10 -11.30
CA PHE A 242 5.66 -13.42 -12.15
C PHE A 242 5.53 -14.80 -12.79
N TRP A 243 5.07 -15.81 -12.04
CA TRP A 243 4.78 -17.13 -12.59
C TRP A 243 3.70 -17.09 -13.68
N LEU A 244 2.61 -16.34 -13.47
CA LEU A 244 1.58 -16.14 -14.49
C LEU A 244 2.13 -15.38 -15.71
N ALA A 245 2.95 -14.35 -15.49
CA ALA A 245 3.60 -13.61 -16.55
C ALA A 245 4.49 -14.49 -17.43
N LEU A 246 5.26 -15.41 -16.82
CA LEU A 246 6.04 -16.42 -17.55
C LEU A 246 5.13 -17.39 -18.33
N ARG A 247 4.12 -17.95 -17.66
CA ARG A 247 3.16 -18.89 -18.27
C ARG A 247 2.47 -18.31 -19.50
N TYR A 248 2.04 -17.05 -19.42
CA TYR A 248 1.35 -16.37 -20.52
C TYR A 248 2.27 -15.55 -21.43
N ARG A 249 3.59 -15.55 -21.15
CA ARG A 249 4.63 -14.83 -21.90
C ARG A 249 4.38 -13.32 -22.02
N SER A 250 3.81 -12.71 -20.99
CA SER A 250 3.55 -11.27 -20.94
C SER A 250 3.32 -10.79 -19.51
N ILE A 251 4.20 -9.90 -19.04
CA ILE A 251 4.10 -9.30 -17.70
C ILE A 251 2.98 -8.26 -17.59
N THR A 252 2.63 -7.61 -18.70
CA THR A 252 1.57 -6.61 -18.80
C THR A 252 0.26 -7.18 -19.34
N LEU A 253 0.11 -8.50 -19.46
CA LEU A 253 -1.10 -9.12 -20.00
C LEU A 253 -2.39 -8.58 -19.39
N PRO A 254 -2.50 -8.39 -18.06
CA PRO A 254 -3.72 -7.87 -17.44
C PRO A 254 -4.19 -6.51 -17.97
N SER A 255 -3.34 -5.75 -18.65
CA SER A 255 -3.71 -4.49 -19.30
C SER A 255 -4.76 -4.61 -20.41
N VAL A 256 -5.05 -5.82 -20.89
CA VAL A 256 -6.13 -6.09 -21.85
C VAL A 256 -7.28 -6.90 -21.26
N SER A 257 -7.38 -6.98 -19.93
CA SER A 257 -8.55 -7.59 -19.28
C SER A 257 -9.82 -6.79 -19.55
N ASN A 258 -9.73 -5.45 -19.60
CA ASN A 258 -10.78 -4.54 -20.05
C ASN A 258 -10.23 -3.64 -21.17
N PRO A 259 -10.26 -4.08 -22.44
CA PRO A 259 -9.53 -3.43 -23.53
C PRO A 259 -9.80 -1.93 -23.76
N MET A 260 -10.98 -1.44 -23.37
CA MET A 260 -11.37 -0.04 -23.55
C MET A 260 -11.04 0.86 -22.35
N ILE A 261 -10.37 0.31 -21.33
CA ILE A 261 -9.93 1.05 -20.14
C ILE A 261 -8.41 1.15 -20.15
N GLU A 262 -7.86 2.33 -19.83
CA GLU A 262 -6.41 2.54 -19.72
C GLU A 262 -5.80 1.53 -18.74
N THR A 263 -4.74 0.83 -19.17
CA THR A 263 -4.12 -0.30 -18.43
C THR A 263 -5.08 -1.44 -18.05
N GLY A 264 -6.23 -1.57 -18.71
CA GLY A 264 -7.30 -2.48 -18.30
C GLY A 264 -7.95 -2.10 -16.97
N GLY A 265 -7.66 -0.89 -16.46
CA GLY A 265 -8.01 -0.40 -15.12
C GLY A 265 -7.13 -0.99 -14.02
N PHE A 266 -5.85 -1.25 -14.32
CA PHE A 266 -4.89 -1.74 -13.33
C PHE A 266 -4.34 -0.61 -12.47
N MET A 267 -3.82 0.44 -13.11
CA MET A 267 -3.33 1.66 -12.47
C MET A 267 -3.31 2.83 -13.46
N GLY A 268 -3.66 4.01 -12.97
CA GLY A 268 -3.52 5.28 -13.67
C GLY A 268 -4.73 5.69 -14.51
N GLU A 269 -5.79 4.87 -14.52
CA GLU A 269 -7.02 5.17 -15.22
C GLU A 269 -7.74 6.39 -14.65
N SER A 270 -8.41 7.13 -15.53
CA SER A 270 -9.35 8.19 -15.16
C SER A 270 -10.66 7.55 -14.68
N LYS A 271 -11.10 7.88 -13.46
CA LYS A 271 -12.37 7.41 -12.91
C LYS A 271 -13.53 7.85 -13.79
N THR A 272 -13.52 9.09 -14.29
CA THR A 272 -14.59 9.55 -15.19
C THR A 272 -14.58 8.78 -16.49
N SER A 273 -13.40 8.49 -17.07
CA SER A 273 -13.36 7.71 -18.33
C SER A 273 -13.98 6.33 -18.19
N VAL A 274 -13.93 5.72 -17.00
CA VAL A 274 -14.57 4.43 -16.74
C VAL A 274 -16.06 4.60 -16.49
N LEU A 275 -16.47 5.59 -15.68
CA LEU A 275 -17.88 5.88 -15.42
C LEU A 275 -18.64 6.27 -16.71
N ASP A 276 -17.99 7.02 -17.60
CA ASP A 276 -18.54 7.46 -18.89
C ASP A 276 -18.81 6.29 -19.85
N LEU A 277 -18.19 5.12 -19.65
CA LEU A 277 -18.46 3.90 -20.42
C LEU A 277 -19.82 3.27 -20.09
N VAL A 278 -20.42 3.60 -18.94
CA VAL A 278 -21.73 3.06 -18.55
C VAL A 278 -22.78 3.58 -19.53
N GLY A 279 -23.51 2.64 -20.15
CA GLY A 279 -24.51 2.94 -21.15
C GLY A 279 -25.66 3.79 -20.58
N GLU A 280 -26.30 4.57 -21.44
CA GLU A 280 -27.29 5.59 -21.06
C GLU A 280 -28.41 5.05 -20.15
N LYS A 281 -28.95 3.87 -20.45
CA LYS A 281 -30.00 3.21 -19.65
C LYS A 281 -29.55 2.84 -18.24
N SER A 282 -28.26 2.61 -18.05
CA SER A 282 -27.68 2.22 -16.75
C SER A 282 -27.09 3.40 -15.98
N ARG A 283 -27.12 4.62 -16.53
CA ARG A 283 -26.57 5.82 -15.86
C ARG A 283 -27.34 6.22 -14.60
N GLU A 284 -28.61 5.84 -14.48
CA GLU A 284 -29.41 6.07 -13.27
C GLU A 284 -28.75 5.46 -12.01
N TRP A 285 -27.96 4.40 -12.20
CA TRP A 285 -27.26 3.71 -11.12
C TRP A 285 -25.98 4.42 -10.71
N ILE A 286 -25.49 5.42 -11.44
CA ILE A 286 -24.28 6.17 -11.11
C ILE A 286 -24.63 7.39 -10.27
N ALA A 287 -23.92 7.60 -9.16
CA ALA A 287 -24.07 8.81 -8.36
C ALA A 287 -23.70 10.04 -9.22
N PRO A 288 -24.59 11.04 -9.35
CA PRO A 288 -24.38 12.21 -10.22
C PRO A 288 -23.04 12.90 -9.96
N TYR A 289 -22.31 13.23 -11.01
CA TYR A 289 -21.02 13.90 -10.90
C TYR A 289 -20.79 14.89 -12.04
N THR A 290 -19.87 15.81 -11.81
CA THR A 290 -19.28 16.66 -12.84
C THR A 290 -17.76 16.66 -12.74
N LEU A 291 -17.10 16.97 -13.85
CA LEU A 291 -15.64 16.95 -13.98
C LEU A 291 -15.12 18.37 -14.18
N PHE A 292 -14.35 18.85 -13.22
CA PHE A 292 -13.67 20.14 -13.28
C PHE A 292 -12.20 19.96 -13.68
N HIS A 293 -11.72 20.79 -14.60
CA HIS A 293 -10.29 20.85 -14.94
C HIS A 293 -9.69 22.11 -14.34
N ARG A 294 -8.78 21.93 -13.39
CA ARG A 294 -8.14 23.04 -12.69
C ARG A 294 -7.24 23.83 -13.63
N SER A 295 -7.30 25.15 -13.53
CA SER A 295 -6.47 26.05 -14.34
C SER A 295 -4.98 25.90 -14.01
N ASN A 296 -4.10 26.21 -14.98
CA ASN A 296 -2.67 26.39 -14.72
C ASN A 296 -2.44 27.86 -14.32
N GLY A 297 -1.83 28.12 -13.16
CA GLY A 297 -1.52 29.48 -12.67
C GLY A 297 -2.46 30.07 -11.60
N GLN A 298 -1.96 31.13 -10.94
CA GLN A 298 -2.47 31.80 -9.71
C GLN A 298 -3.82 32.53 -9.82
N GLY A 299 -4.68 32.18 -10.79
CA GLY A 299 -5.95 32.88 -10.98
C GLY A 299 -7.00 32.49 -9.92
N ASN A 300 -7.38 33.42 -9.05
CA ASN A 300 -8.44 33.32 -8.02
C ASN A 300 -9.87 33.02 -8.55
N GLY A 301 -10.03 32.47 -9.76
CA GLY A 301 -11.34 32.23 -10.41
C GLY A 301 -11.80 30.77 -10.45
N ASP A 302 -11.01 29.81 -9.98
CA ASP A 302 -11.38 28.39 -10.05
C ASP A 302 -12.57 28.06 -9.14
N LEU A 303 -12.73 28.74 -8.00
CA LEU A 303 -13.89 28.55 -7.12
C LEU A 303 -15.21 28.88 -7.83
N GLN A 304 -15.33 30.08 -8.42
CA GLN A 304 -16.54 30.49 -9.13
C GLN A 304 -16.86 29.53 -10.29
N LYS A 305 -15.85 29.15 -11.07
CA LYS A 305 -16.02 28.20 -12.18
C LYS A 305 -16.51 26.83 -11.69
N VAL A 306 -16.00 26.36 -10.56
CA VAL A 306 -16.45 25.11 -9.92
C VAL A 306 -17.92 25.23 -9.51
N VAL A 307 -18.29 26.31 -8.84
CA VAL A 307 -19.66 26.57 -8.38
C VAL A 307 -20.62 26.65 -9.57
N ASP A 308 -20.29 27.43 -10.60
CA ASP A 308 -21.08 27.55 -11.83
C ASP A 308 -21.24 26.20 -12.53
N LEU A 309 -20.17 25.41 -12.60
CA LEU A 309 -20.20 24.08 -13.19
C LEU A 309 -21.08 23.11 -12.40
N MET A 310 -21.04 23.17 -11.06
CA MET A 310 -21.93 22.39 -10.19
C MET A 310 -23.39 22.75 -10.45
N HIS A 311 -23.73 24.04 -10.41
CA HIS A 311 -25.10 24.50 -10.68
C HIS A 311 -25.60 24.09 -12.06
N LYS A 312 -24.76 24.21 -13.10
CA LYS A 312 -25.08 23.77 -14.46
C LYS A 312 -25.41 22.27 -14.56
N ASN A 313 -24.83 21.45 -13.67
CA ASN A 313 -25.05 20.00 -13.63
C ASN A 313 -26.00 19.58 -12.48
N ASN A 314 -26.79 20.50 -11.93
CA ASN A 314 -27.72 20.25 -10.82
C ASN A 314 -27.05 19.67 -9.56
N LEU A 315 -25.80 20.06 -9.31
CA LEU A 315 -25.08 19.76 -8.08
C LEU A 315 -25.05 21.00 -7.19
N SER A 316 -25.18 20.80 -5.89
CA SER A 316 -25.01 21.82 -4.87
C SER A 316 -24.14 21.26 -3.75
N PHE A 317 -23.67 22.13 -2.87
CA PHE A 317 -23.09 21.66 -1.62
C PHE A 317 -24.15 20.93 -0.77
N PRO A 318 -23.75 19.89 0.00
CA PRO A 318 -22.39 19.33 0.07
C PRO A 318 -22.05 18.45 -1.13
N VAL A 319 -20.76 18.29 -1.41
CA VAL A 319 -20.25 17.50 -2.53
C VAL A 319 -19.02 16.68 -2.11
N VAL A 320 -18.83 15.52 -2.75
CA VAL A 320 -17.57 14.76 -2.63
C VAL A 320 -16.61 15.22 -3.72
N ALA A 321 -15.53 15.87 -3.30
CA ALA A 321 -14.40 16.25 -4.15
C ALA A 321 -13.39 15.10 -4.20
N LYS A 322 -13.09 14.55 -5.38
CA LYS A 322 -12.10 13.47 -5.54
C LYS A 322 -11.25 13.62 -6.80
N PRO A 323 -9.95 13.27 -6.76
CA PRO A 323 -9.13 13.28 -7.95
C PRO A 323 -9.61 12.26 -8.99
N ASP A 324 -9.55 12.64 -10.27
CA ASP A 324 -9.94 11.76 -11.38
C ASP A 324 -9.06 10.50 -11.45
N ILE A 325 -7.74 10.65 -11.33
CA ILE A 325 -6.79 9.53 -11.19
C ILE A 325 -6.48 9.37 -9.71
N GLY A 326 -6.54 8.16 -9.13
CA GLY A 326 -6.24 8.02 -7.71
C GLY A 326 -6.45 6.62 -7.18
N TRP A 327 -6.07 6.40 -5.92
CA TRP A 327 -6.11 5.09 -5.28
C TRP A 327 -6.42 5.24 -3.78
N ASN A 328 -7.12 4.28 -3.17
CA ASN A 328 -7.35 4.17 -1.73
C ASN A 328 -7.88 5.46 -1.03
N GLY A 329 -8.66 6.26 -1.75
CA GLY A 329 -9.25 7.49 -1.22
C GLY A 329 -8.27 8.63 -0.94
N TYR A 330 -7.04 8.60 -1.47
CA TYR A 330 -6.16 9.78 -1.40
C TYR A 330 -6.79 10.96 -2.14
N GLY A 331 -6.75 12.15 -1.53
CA GLY A 331 -7.34 13.37 -2.09
C GLY A 331 -8.87 13.42 -2.04
N VAL A 332 -9.56 12.40 -1.53
CA VAL A 332 -11.04 12.44 -1.41
C VAL A 332 -11.41 13.29 -0.20
N ARG A 333 -12.21 14.34 -0.42
CA ARG A 333 -12.71 15.24 0.62
C ARG A 333 -14.21 15.42 0.49
N PHE A 334 -14.91 15.35 1.61
CA PHE A 334 -16.28 15.84 1.71
C PHE A 334 -16.25 17.35 1.90
N VAL A 335 -16.95 18.10 1.04
CA VAL A 335 -16.90 19.57 0.98
C VAL A 335 -18.31 20.12 1.16
N GLU A 336 -18.52 20.88 2.23
CA GLU A 336 -19.84 21.35 2.67
C GLU A 336 -20.22 22.74 2.18
N ASN A 337 -19.24 23.54 1.78
CA ASN A 337 -19.43 24.93 1.41
C ASN A 337 -18.28 25.44 0.55
N GLU A 338 -18.45 26.64 0.02
CA GLU A 338 -17.49 27.31 -0.84
C GLU A 338 -16.12 27.52 -0.17
N LYS A 339 -16.09 27.85 1.13
CA LYS A 339 -14.83 28.04 1.87
C LYS A 339 -14.00 26.75 1.89
N GLN A 340 -14.62 25.62 2.22
CA GLN A 340 -13.93 24.31 2.20
C GLN A 340 -13.51 23.92 0.77
N MET A 341 -14.28 24.32 -0.24
CA MET A 341 -13.91 24.11 -1.65
C MET A 341 -12.69 24.94 -2.03
N GLU A 342 -12.63 26.21 -1.61
CA GLU A 342 -11.49 27.10 -1.82
C GLU A 342 -10.21 26.51 -1.20
N GLU A 343 -10.28 26.02 0.04
CA GLU A 343 -9.16 25.35 0.71
C GLU A 343 -8.72 24.07 0.01
N TYR A 344 -9.68 23.27 -0.47
CA TYR A 344 -9.40 22.06 -1.25
C TYR A 344 -8.68 22.41 -2.55
N LEU A 345 -9.20 23.40 -3.29
CA LEU A 345 -8.59 23.90 -4.50
C LEU A 345 -7.20 24.44 -4.18
N ALA A 346 -6.99 25.29 -3.18
CA ALA A 346 -5.66 25.85 -2.90
C ALA A 346 -4.52 24.80 -2.83
N SER A 347 -4.82 23.57 -2.40
CA SER A 347 -3.87 22.46 -2.30
C SER A 347 -3.95 21.40 -3.41
N PHE A 348 -4.96 21.44 -4.29
CA PHE A 348 -5.10 20.48 -5.40
C PHE A 348 -4.09 20.78 -6.54
N PRO A 349 -3.47 19.77 -7.19
CA PRO A 349 -2.46 20.01 -8.20
C PRO A 349 -3.00 20.69 -9.47
N GLU A 350 -2.33 21.76 -9.93
CA GLU A 350 -2.62 22.49 -11.17
C GLU A 350 -2.65 21.60 -12.42
N GLY A 351 -3.55 21.94 -13.35
CA GLY A 351 -3.74 21.21 -14.60
C GLY A 351 -4.26 19.78 -14.43
N GLN A 352 -4.73 19.41 -13.23
CA GLN A 352 -5.34 18.11 -12.97
C GLN A 352 -6.87 18.20 -12.91
N LYS A 353 -7.49 17.05 -13.10
CA LYS A 353 -8.94 16.89 -13.10
C LYS A 353 -9.47 16.49 -11.73
N LEU A 354 -10.53 17.17 -11.31
CA LEU A 354 -11.27 16.99 -10.07
C LEU A 354 -12.69 16.53 -10.40
N ILE A 355 -13.14 15.46 -9.77
CA ILE A 355 -14.52 15.01 -9.81
C ILE A 355 -15.25 15.62 -8.62
N LEU A 356 -16.42 16.20 -8.89
CA LEU A 356 -17.37 16.69 -7.91
C LEU A 356 -18.61 15.80 -8.00
N GLN A 357 -18.83 14.97 -7.00
CA GLN A 357 -19.88 13.94 -7.01
C GLN A 357 -20.87 14.16 -5.87
N GLN A 358 -22.16 13.97 -6.16
CA GLN A 358 -23.22 14.01 -5.15
C GLN A 358 -22.93 12.98 -4.05
N PRO A 359 -23.00 13.37 -2.77
CA PRO A 359 -22.88 12.42 -1.67
C PRO A 359 -24.09 11.47 -1.65
N VAL A 360 -23.82 10.17 -1.62
CA VAL A 360 -24.87 9.15 -1.48
C VAL A 360 -25.11 8.92 0.02
N ASN A 361 -26.31 9.27 0.48
CA ASN A 361 -26.70 9.30 1.89
C ASN A 361 -27.18 7.94 2.42
N TYR A 362 -26.48 6.86 2.06
CA TYR A 362 -26.71 5.54 2.65
C TYR A 362 -25.56 5.16 3.56
N ASP A 363 -25.80 4.47 4.66
CA ASP A 363 -24.71 3.95 5.50
C ASP A 363 -24.01 2.75 4.87
N GLY A 364 -24.75 1.94 4.11
CA GLY A 364 -24.23 0.79 3.38
C GLY A 364 -23.17 1.17 2.35
N GLU A 365 -21.99 0.56 2.43
CA GLU A 365 -20.99 0.57 1.36
C GLU A 365 -20.60 -0.87 1.02
N ALA A 366 -20.57 -1.20 -0.27
CA ALA A 366 -20.15 -2.51 -0.74
C ALA A 366 -19.24 -2.42 -1.96
N GLY A 367 -18.31 -3.36 -2.07
CA GLY A 367 -17.60 -3.65 -3.31
C GLY A 367 -18.19 -4.92 -3.94
N VAL A 368 -18.81 -4.78 -5.12
CA VAL A 368 -19.35 -5.90 -5.90
C VAL A 368 -18.32 -6.27 -6.99
N PHE A 369 -17.62 -7.37 -6.78
CA PHE A 369 -16.62 -7.87 -7.72
C PHE A 369 -17.33 -8.65 -8.83
N TYR A 370 -17.32 -8.15 -10.05
CA TYR A 370 -17.92 -8.77 -11.22
C TYR A 370 -16.87 -9.36 -12.16
N VAL A 371 -17.19 -10.51 -12.76
CA VAL A 371 -16.39 -11.12 -13.82
C VAL A 371 -17.30 -11.67 -14.93
N ARG A 372 -16.90 -11.43 -16.19
CA ARG A 372 -17.44 -12.08 -17.38
C ARG A 372 -16.28 -12.63 -18.21
N ILE A 373 -16.38 -13.88 -18.63
CA ILE A 373 -15.36 -14.47 -19.50
C ILE A 373 -15.61 -13.96 -20.93
N PRO A 374 -14.59 -13.46 -21.65
CA PRO A 374 -14.76 -13.05 -23.03
C PRO A 374 -15.31 -14.19 -23.90
N GLY A 375 -16.40 -13.92 -24.61
CA GLY A 375 -17.16 -14.91 -25.39
C GLY A 375 -18.39 -15.48 -24.67
N GLU A 376 -18.52 -15.31 -23.35
CA GLU A 376 -19.73 -15.66 -22.62
C GLU A 376 -20.76 -14.52 -22.68
N GLU A 377 -22.04 -14.88 -22.81
CA GLU A 377 -23.13 -13.90 -22.90
C GLU A 377 -23.38 -13.17 -21.58
N LYS A 378 -23.15 -13.84 -20.46
CA LYS A 378 -23.43 -13.36 -19.10
C LYS A 378 -22.19 -13.49 -18.23
N GLY A 379 -21.98 -12.52 -17.36
CA GLY A 379 -21.04 -12.60 -16.25
C GLY A 379 -21.70 -13.02 -14.95
N TYR A 380 -20.92 -12.97 -13.89
CA TYR A 380 -21.35 -13.30 -12.54
C TYR A 380 -20.65 -12.42 -11.50
N ILE A 381 -21.26 -12.29 -10.33
CA ILE A 381 -20.62 -11.64 -9.18
C ILE A 381 -19.67 -12.65 -8.53
N TYR A 382 -18.37 -12.38 -8.61
CA TYR A 382 -17.30 -13.18 -8.01
C TYR A 382 -17.32 -13.10 -6.48
N SER A 383 -17.56 -11.91 -5.92
CA SER A 383 -17.67 -11.69 -4.48
C SER A 383 -18.38 -10.38 -4.15
N ILE A 384 -18.90 -10.27 -2.94
CA ILE A 384 -19.39 -9.01 -2.36
C ILE A 384 -18.64 -8.76 -1.06
N THR A 385 -18.21 -7.52 -0.86
CA THR A 385 -17.55 -7.10 0.39
C THR A 385 -18.31 -5.92 0.99
N LEU A 386 -18.85 -6.08 2.20
CA LEU A 386 -19.37 -4.96 2.96
C LEU A 386 -18.21 -4.18 3.60
N ARG A 387 -18.29 -2.85 3.54
CA ARG A 387 -17.29 -1.94 4.09
C ARG A 387 -17.90 -1.12 5.20
N TYR A 388 -17.45 -1.38 6.42
CA TYR A 388 -17.82 -0.61 7.60
C TYR A 388 -16.80 0.50 7.77
N PHE A 389 -17.27 1.75 7.81
CA PHE A 389 -16.41 2.89 8.09
C PHE A 389 -15.71 2.72 9.43
N PRO A 390 -14.51 3.29 9.61
CA PRO A 390 -13.86 3.30 10.91
C PRO A 390 -14.78 3.94 11.95
N PHE A 391 -14.92 3.31 13.12
CA PHE A 391 -15.82 3.78 14.17
C PHE A 391 -15.31 3.40 15.56
N VAL A 392 -15.86 4.07 16.59
CA VAL A 392 -15.82 3.65 18.00
C VAL A 392 -17.22 3.72 18.59
N THR A 393 -17.45 2.96 19.65
CA THR A 393 -18.70 2.99 20.42
C THR A 393 -18.49 3.76 21.71
N GLY A 394 -19.37 4.72 22.01
CA GLY A 394 -19.37 5.46 23.25
C GLY A 394 -19.72 4.57 24.45
N ASP A 395 -19.03 4.81 25.56
CA ASP A 395 -19.27 4.16 26.86
C ASP A 395 -19.90 5.13 27.88
N GLY A 396 -20.23 6.36 27.45
CA GLY A 396 -20.76 7.43 28.29
C GLY A 396 -19.76 8.01 29.30
N ARG A 397 -18.48 7.61 29.28
CA ARG A 397 -17.48 7.95 30.30
C ARG A 397 -16.14 8.41 29.73
N SER A 398 -15.64 7.75 28.69
CA SER A 398 -14.36 8.00 28.07
C SER A 398 -14.48 9.07 26.98
N THR A 399 -13.46 9.92 26.84
CA THR A 399 -13.41 10.87 25.73
C THR A 399 -13.23 10.16 24.38
N LEU A 400 -13.61 10.81 23.27
CA LEU A 400 -13.42 10.27 21.93
C LEU A 400 -11.95 9.89 21.68
N ARG A 401 -10.99 10.70 22.16
CA ARG A 401 -9.57 10.38 22.12
C ARG A 401 -9.26 9.04 22.81
N GLN A 402 -9.73 8.85 24.03
CA GLN A 402 -9.49 7.64 24.81
C GLN A 402 -10.11 6.40 24.13
N LEU A 403 -11.32 6.54 23.58
CA LEU A 403 -11.97 5.47 22.82
C LEU A 403 -11.14 5.08 21.59
N ILE A 404 -10.65 6.06 20.83
CA ILE A 404 -9.79 5.84 19.65
C ILE A 404 -8.49 5.11 20.02
N GLU A 405 -7.83 5.52 21.10
CA GLU A 405 -6.53 5.00 21.53
C GLU A 405 -6.63 3.60 22.15
N ASN A 406 -7.76 3.28 22.78
CA ASN A 406 -7.96 2.02 23.50
C ASN A 406 -8.69 0.94 22.68
N ASP A 407 -9.51 1.30 21.70
CA ASP A 407 -10.20 0.32 20.87
C ASP A 407 -9.21 -0.51 20.03
N GLN A 408 -9.51 -1.80 19.89
CA GLN A 408 -8.59 -2.77 19.29
C GLN A 408 -8.28 -2.47 17.83
N ARG A 409 -9.24 -1.90 17.09
CA ARG A 409 -9.12 -1.60 15.66
C ARG A 409 -8.66 -0.17 15.43
N SER A 410 -9.36 0.83 15.97
CA SER A 410 -9.07 2.24 15.70
C SER A 410 -7.66 2.64 16.12
N LYS A 411 -7.11 2.05 17.19
CA LYS A 411 -5.75 2.36 17.65
C LYS A 411 -4.67 2.11 16.59
N LEU A 412 -4.90 1.18 15.65
CA LEU A 412 -3.97 0.90 14.55
C LEU A 412 -3.80 2.09 13.59
N ARG A 413 -4.77 3.01 13.61
CA ARG A 413 -4.85 4.19 12.76
C ARG A 413 -5.12 5.48 13.57
N ALA A 414 -4.91 5.48 14.89
CA ALA A 414 -5.17 6.63 15.76
C ALA A 414 -4.52 7.92 15.24
N HIS A 415 -3.26 7.86 14.80
CA HIS A 415 -2.54 8.99 14.19
C HIS A 415 -3.28 9.67 13.01
N LEU A 416 -4.18 8.98 12.32
CA LEU A 416 -5.05 9.57 11.30
C LEU A 416 -6.14 10.43 11.95
N TYR A 417 -6.88 9.88 12.90
CA TYR A 417 -8.02 10.53 13.54
C TYR A 417 -7.62 11.62 14.53
N LEU A 418 -6.44 11.51 15.15
CA LEU A 418 -5.91 12.50 16.08
C LEU A 418 -5.29 13.71 15.35
N GLY A 419 -5.19 13.69 14.02
CA GLY A 419 -4.64 14.78 13.20
C GLY A 419 -3.12 14.76 13.06
N ASP A 420 -2.45 13.67 13.42
CA ASP A 420 -0.98 13.55 13.38
C ASP A 420 -0.44 13.18 11.97
N HIS A 421 -1.31 12.95 10.99
CA HIS A 421 -0.92 12.48 9.66
C HIS A 421 -1.23 13.51 8.56
N PRO A 422 -0.23 13.97 7.78
CA PRO A 422 -0.40 15.07 6.84
C PRO A 422 -1.30 14.76 5.63
N LYS A 423 -1.59 13.49 5.33
CA LYS A 423 -2.51 13.09 4.24
C LYS A 423 -3.91 12.73 4.71
N HIS A 424 -4.28 13.02 5.95
CA HIS A 424 -5.62 12.78 6.47
C HIS A 424 -6.05 13.89 7.44
N ILE A 425 -7.30 14.31 7.34
CA ILE A 425 -7.87 15.31 8.24
C ILE A 425 -8.37 14.56 9.48
N GLY A 426 -7.82 14.90 10.64
CA GLY A 426 -8.26 14.37 11.93
C GLY A 426 -9.39 15.20 12.55
N PHE A 427 -9.80 14.81 13.75
CA PHE A 427 -10.75 15.56 14.56
C PHE A 427 -10.09 16.82 15.17
N SER A 428 -10.91 17.85 15.42
CA SER A 428 -10.48 18.99 16.23
C SER A 428 -10.26 18.58 17.69
N LYS A 429 -9.56 19.41 18.46
CA LYS A 429 -9.32 19.13 19.88
C LYS A 429 -10.63 19.04 20.67
N GLU A 430 -11.55 19.95 20.40
CA GLU A 430 -12.86 20.03 21.04
C GLU A 430 -13.68 18.77 20.75
N ALA A 431 -13.63 18.24 19.52
CA ALA A 431 -14.29 17.00 19.16
C ALA A 431 -13.68 15.78 19.87
N LEU A 432 -12.34 15.76 20.02
CA LEU A 432 -11.61 14.68 20.68
C LEU A 432 -11.85 14.63 22.20
N ASP A 433 -12.12 15.78 22.82
CA ASP A 433 -12.38 15.90 24.25
C ASP A 433 -13.85 15.61 24.62
N ARG A 434 -14.76 15.51 23.64
CA ARG A 434 -16.15 15.11 23.87
C ARG A 434 -16.23 13.67 24.37
N ILE A 435 -17.12 13.42 25.33
CA ILE A 435 -17.53 12.07 25.77
C ILE A 435 -18.77 11.65 24.96
N PRO A 436 -18.67 10.64 24.07
CA PRO A 436 -19.83 10.11 23.35
C PRO A 436 -20.79 9.38 24.29
N GLU A 437 -22.09 9.41 23.98
CA GLU A 437 -23.13 8.74 24.78
C GLU A 437 -22.97 7.22 24.75
N GLU A 438 -23.49 6.53 25.77
CA GLU A 438 -23.44 5.08 25.83
C GLU A 438 -24.17 4.45 24.62
N GLY A 439 -23.43 3.64 23.86
CA GLY A 439 -23.92 3.01 22.62
C GLY A 439 -23.87 3.89 21.37
N GLU A 440 -23.42 5.14 21.48
CA GLU A 440 -23.26 6.03 20.33
C GLU A 440 -22.14 5.53 19.41
N LEU A 441 -22.44 5.27 18.13
CA LEU A 441 -21.41 4.91 17.15
C LEU A 441 -20.85 6.19 16.52
N VAL A 442 -19.60 6.51 16.85
CA VAL A 442 -18.89 7.65 16.28
C VAL A 442 -18.05 7.17 15.10
N ARG A 443 -18.43 7.58 13.89
CA ARG A 443 -17.61 7.39 12.69
C ARG A 443 -16.35 8.24 12.77
N LEU A 444 -15.20 7.68 12.37
CA LEU A 444 -13.89 8.33 12.53
C LEU A 444 -13.28 8.88 11.24
N ALA A 445 -13.81 8.49 10.07
CA ALA A 445 -13.36 9.00 8.78
C ALA A 445 -14.49 8.97 7.75
N PHE A 446 -14.41 9.85 6.75
CA PHE A 446 -15.33 9.79 5.62
C PHE A 446 -15.06 8.55 4.74
N ILE A 447 -13.81 8.09 4.62
CA ILE A 447 -13.45 7.00 3.72
C ILE A 447 -13.51 5.63 4.41
N GLY A 448 -14.18 4.66 3.79
CA GLY A 448 -14.37 3.29 4.31
C GLY A 448 -13.22 2.32 4.05
N SER A 449 -12.03 2.80 3.67
CA SER A 449 -10.91 1.94 3.25
C SER A 449 -10.09 1.37 4.42
N LEU A 450 -9.44 0.21 4.23
CA LEU A 450 -8.46 -0.34 5.20
C LEU A 450 -7.33 0.66 5.55
N ARG A 451 -6.94 1.52 4.60
CA ARG A 451 -5.96 2.61 4.85
C ARG A 451 -6.44 3.53 5.97
N ALA A 452 -7.71 3.93 5.89
CA ALA A 452 -8.37 4.79 6.87
C ALA A 452 -8.88 4.03 8.10
N GLY A 453 -8.70 2.70 8.17
CA GLY A 453 -9.14 1.83 9.28
C GLY A 453 -10.52 1.17 9.10
N GLY A 454 -11.12 1.25 7.91
CA GLY A 454 -12.41 0.65 7.62
C GLY A 454 -12.34 -0.87 7.69
N LEU A 455 -13.40 -1.52 8.14
CA LEU A 455 -13.50 -2.97 8.32
C LEU A 455 -14.20 -3.61 7.11
N TYR A 456 -13.58 -4.62 6.51
CA TYR A 456 -14.16 -5.38 5.41
C TYR A 456 -14.77 -6.68 5.91
N ARG A 457 -15.94 -7.04 5.37
CA ARG A 457 -16.62 -8.31 5.65
C ARG A 457 -16.98 -9.01 4.36
N ASP A 458 -16.67 -10.30 4.28
CA ASP A 458 -17.13 -11.13 3.18
C ASP A 458 -18.64 -11.30 3.27
N ALA A 459 -19.32 -10.82 2.24
CA ALA A 459 -20.77 -10.89 2.11
C ALA A 459 -21.17 -11.58 0.81
N SER A 460 -20.33 -12.48 0.30
CA SER A 460 -20.60 -13.23 -0.93
C SER A 460 -21.83 -14.15 -0.82
N HIS A 461 -22.34 -14.40 0.39
CA HIS A 461 -23.62 -15.07 0.62
C HIS A 461 -24.86 -14.22 0.24
N LEU A 462 -24.68 -12.91 0.02
CA LEU A 462 -25.74 -12.01 -0.44
C LEU A 462 -25.96 -12.05 -1.95
N VAL A 463 -25.14 -12.80 -2.69
CA VAL A 463 -25.27 -12.90 -4.15
C VAL A 463 -26.55 -13.66 -4.50
N THR A 464 -27.45 -13.00 -5.22
CA THR A 464 -28.69 -13.58 -5.76
C THR A 464 -28.68 -13.53 -7.30
N PRO A 465 -29.57 -14.28 -7.97
CA PRO A 465 -29.77 -14.16 -9.41
C PRO A 465 -30.16 -12.75 -9.86
N GLU A 466 -31.02 -12.06 -9.11
CA GLU A 466 -31.52 -10.71 -9.42
C GLU A 466 -30.39 -9.68 -9.33
N LEU A 467 -29.61 -9.73 -8.26
CA LEU A 467 -28.45 -8.87 -8.08
C LEU A 467 -27.40 -9.12 -9.17
N THR A 468 -27.15 -10.39 -9.51
CA THR A 468 -26.23 -10.75 -10.59
C THR A 468 -26.72 -10.24 -11.94
N ALA A 469 -28.01 -10.37 -12.24
CA ALA A 469 -28.60 -9.86 -13.47
C ALA A 469 -28.46 -8.34 -13.59
N ARG A 470 -28.68 -7.60 -12.49
CA ARG A 470 -28.51 -6.14 -12.46
C ARG A 470 -27.07 -5.72 -12.78
N PHE A 471 -26.08 -6.30 -12.11
CA PHE A 471 -24.68 -5.94 -12.37
C PHE A 471 -24.19 -6.45 -13.72
N ASP A 472 -24.71 -7.57 -14.22
CA ASP A 472 -24.44 -8.04 -15.58
C ASP A 472 -24.99 -7.06 -16.62
N GLU A 473 -26.22 -6.57 -16.46
CA GLU A 473 -26.80 -5.54 -17.33
C GLU A 473 -25.93 -4.29 -17.38
N ILE A 474 -25.55 -3.74 -16.21
CA ILE A 474 -24.71 -2.55 -16.11
C ILE A 474 -23.35 -2.81 -16.75
N ALA A 475 -22.69 -3.92 -16.41
CA ALA A 475 -21.37 -4.27 -16.95
C ALA A 475 -21.40 -4.50 -18.47
N ARG A 476 -22.46 -5.09 -19.01
CA ARG A 476 -22.64 -5.31 -20.45
C ARG A 476 -22.93 -4.02 -21.22
N SER A 477 -23.49 -3.01 -20.56
CA SER A 477 -23.65 -1.68 -21.15
C SER A 477 -22.30 -0.99 -21.40
N MET A 478 -21.24 -1.43 -20.71
CA MET A 478 -19.88 -0.90 -20.85
C MET A 478 -19.11 -1.65 -21.96
N PRO A 479 -18.60 -0.96 -23.00
CA PRO A 479 -17.83 -1.59 -24.05
C PRO A 479 -16.61 -2.35 -23.51
N GLU A 480 -16.56 -3.66 -23.78
CA GLU A 480 -15.43 -4.54 -23.44
C GLU A 480 -15.04 -4.54 -21.95
N PHE A 481 -16.01 -4.42 -21.05
CA PHE A 481 -15.81 -4.63 -19.61
C PHE A 481 -16.05 -6.10 -19.21
N TYR A 482 -15.07 -6.70 -18.55
CA TYR A 482 -15.02 -8.13 -18.21
C TYR A 482 -14.58 -8.43 -16.78
N TYR A 483 -13.77 -7.57 -16.16
CA TYR A 483 -13.18 -7.87 -14.86
C TYR A 483 -13.03 -6.58 -14.05
N GLY A 484 -13.72 -6.49 -12.92
CA GLY A 484 -13.64 -5.29 -12.11
C GLY A 484 -14.55 -5.29 -10.90
N ARG A 485 -14.53 -4.19 -10.16
CA ARG A 485 -15.35 -4.02 -8.95
C ARG A 485 -16.13 -2.73 -9.01
N PHE A 486 -17.44 -2.86 -8.83
CA PHE A 486 -18.35 -1.75 -8.62
C PHE A 486 -18.37 -1.40 -7.13
N ASP A 487 -17.89 -0.21 -6.78
CA ASP A 487 -17.99 0.31 -5.42
C ASP A 487 -19.28 1.13 -5.33
N ILE A 488 -20.16 0.69 -4.44
CA ILE A 488 -21.53 1.20 -4.32
C ILE A 488 -21.84 1.68 -2.90
N ARG A 489 -22.80 2.57 -2.81
CA ARG A 489 -23.50 2.93 -1.58
C ARG A 489 -24.94 2.44 -1.71
N PHE A 490 -25.49 1.81 -0.68
CA PHE A 490 -26.78 1.10 -0.79
C PHE A 490 -27.64 1.25 0.47
N GLU A 491 -28.96 1.28 0.27
CA GLU A 491 -29.96 1.57 1.30
C GLU A 491 -30.11 0.43 2.32
N SER A 492 -30.26 -0.80 1.84
CA SER A 492 -30.37 -2.00 2.68
C SER A 492 -29.90 -3.24 1.94
N VAL A 493 -29.45 -4.25 2.69
CA VAL A 493 -29.11 -5.57 2.15
C VAL A 493 -30.29 -6.18 1.39
N ASP A 494 -31.52 -6.04 1.88
CA ASP A 494 -32.70 -6.63 1.24
C ASP A 494 -32.98 -6.05 -0.15
N LEU A 495 -32.84 -4.74 -0.31
CA LEU A 495 -32.97 -4.07 -1.62
C LEU A 495 -31.77 -4.39 -2.51
N LEU A 496 -30.56 -4.41 -1.93
CA LEU A 496 -29.36 -4.76 -2.68
C LEU A 496 -29.48 -6.18 -3.24
N MET A 497 -29.96 -7.16 -2.48
CA MET A 497 -30.19 -8.53 -2.96
C MET A 497 -31.22 -8.61 -4.09
N LYS A 498 -32.06 -7.61 -4.30
CA LYS A 498 -32.98 -7.52 -5.45
C LYS A 498 -32.37 -6.77 -6.64
N GLY A 499 -31.14 -6.28 -6.51
CA GLY A 499 -30.52 -5.40 -7.50
C GLY A 499 -31.14 -4.00 -7.52
N GLU A 500 -31.58 -3.50 -6.36
CA GLU A 500 -32.26 -2.21 -6.19
C GLU A 500 -31.61 -1.39 -5.05
N GLY A 501 -32.00 -0.11 -4.92
CA GLY A 501 -31.65 0.71 -3.74
C GLY A 501 -30.15 1.01 -3.58
N PHE A 502 -29.39 1.13 -4.68
CA PHE A 502 -27.97 1.47 -4.63
C PHE A 502 -27.57 2.52 -5.67
N GLN A 503 -26.44 3.17 -5.42
CA GLN A 503 -25.74 4.01 -6.39
C GLN A 503 -24.25 3.65 -6.44
N ILE A 504 -23.72 3.54 -7.65
CA ILE A 504 -22.32 3.32 -7.96
C ILE A 504 -21.57 4.65 -7.81
N ILE A 505 -20.55 4.63 -6.95
CA ILE A 505 -19.68 5.78 -6.71
C ILE A 505 -18.35 5.65 -7.46
N GLU A 506 -17.91 4.42 -7.77
CA GLU A 506 -16.67 4.14 -8.48
C GLU A 506 -16.71 2.76 -9.17
N ILE A 507 -16.04 2.63 -10.31
CA ILE A 507 -15.85 1.37 -11.02
C ILE A 507 -14.36 1.17 -11.23
N ASN A 508 -13.82 0.06 -10.72
CA ASN A 508 -12.41 -0.30 -10.82
C ASN A 508 -12.25 -1.46 -11.82
N GLY A 509 -11.19 -1.45 -12.64
CA GLY A 509 -10.89 -2.53 -13.59
C GLY A 509 -9.98 -3.62 -13.00
N ALA A 510 -8.94 -3.99 -13.75
CA ALA A 510 -7.95 -5.02 -13.42
C ALA A 510 -7.26 -4.87 -12.05
N GLY A 511 -7.20 -3.64 -11.53
CA GLY A 511 -6.62 -3.29 -10.24
C GLY A 511 -7.55 -3.59 -9.07
N ALA A 512 -8.79 -4.00 -9.33
CA ALA A 512 -9.72 -4.49 -8.33
C ALA A 512 -9.16 -5.75 -7.65
N GLU A 513 -8.75 -5.58 -6.39
CA GLU A 513 -8.39 -6.70 -5.51
C GLU A 513 -9.66 -7.40 -4.99
N ALA A 514 -9.53 -8.70 -4.72
CA ALA A 514 -10.54 -9.53 -4.04
C ALA A 514 -10.63 -9.16 -2.56
N ILE A 515 -11.20 -7.98 -2.28
CA ILE A 515 -11.12 -7.35 -0.96
C ILE A 515 -11.90 -8.08 0.14
N GLN A 516 -12.81 -9.00 -0.21
CA GLN A 516 -13.50 -9.86 0.76
C GLN A 516 -12.50 -10.70 1.55
N ALA A 517 -11.35 -11.03 0.96
CA ALA A 517 -10.30 -11.82 1.58
C ALA A 517 -9.70 -11.16 2.84
N TRP A 518 -9.89 -9.85 3.00
CA TRP A 518 -9.44 -9.08 4.16
C TRP A 518 -10.35 -9.19 5.38
N ASP A 519 -11.47 -9.91 5.29
CA ASP A 519 -12.32 -10.19 6.45
C ASP A 519 -11.50 -10.76 7.62
N PRO A 520 -11.58 -10.21 8.84
CA PRO A 520 -10.84 -10.70 10.00
C PRO A 520 -11.08 -12.18 10.35
N ASN A 521 -12.23 -12.73 9.95
CA ASN A 521 -12.57 -14.14 10.14
C ASN A 521 -11.89 -15.05 9.11
N ILE A 522 -11.31 -14.50 8.03
CA ILE A 522 -10.59 -15.26 7.01
C ILE A 522 -9.12 -15.48 7.43
N PRO A 523 -8.65 -16.74 7.52
CA PRO A 523 -7.25 -17.03 7.78
C PRO A 523 -6.33 -16.58 6.63
N LEU A 524 -5.09 -16.20 6.97
CA LEU A 524 -4.09 -15.71 6.01
C LEU A 524 -3.89 -16.63 4.79
N LEU A 525 -3.89 -17.95 4.97
CA LEU A 525 -3.75 -18.90 3.86
C LEU A 525 -4.92 -18.84 2.88
N LYS A 526 -6.16 -18.66 3.39
CA LYS A 526 -7.34 -18.48 2.55
C LYS A 526 -7.30 -17.14 1.82
N LEU A 527 -6.80 -16.08 2.46
CA LEU A 527 -6.57 -14.80 1.81
C LEU A 527 -5.66 -14.93 0.59
N TYR A 528 -4.50 -15.59 0.74
CA TYR A 528 -3.60 -15.82 -0.39
C TYR A 528 -4.25 -16.68 -1.49
N ARG A 529 -5.03 -17.69 -1.11
CA ARG A 529 -5.77 -18.52 -2.07
C ARG A 529 -6.73 -17.68 -2.90
N GLU A 530 -7.45 -16.74 -2.29
CA GLU A 530 -8.35 -15.84 -3.00
C GLU A 530 -7.61 -14.86 -3.92
N PHE A 531 -6.50 -14.28 -3.46
CA PHE A 531 -5.65 -13.44 -4.32
C PHE A 531 -5.13 -14.20 -5.53
N PHE A 532 -4.66 -15.44 -5.34
CA PHE A 532 -4.15 -16.26 -6.44
C PHE A 532 -5.26 -16.70 -7.42
N ARG A 533 -6.47 -16.95 -6.92
CA ARG A 533 -7.64 -17.28 -7.73
C ARG A 533 -8.06 -16.09 -8.59
N ALA A 534 -8.17 -14.90 -7.99
CA ALA A 534 -8.47 -13.65 -8.68
C ALA A 534 -7.41 -13.33 -9.75
N GLN A 535 -6.12 -13.43 -9.44
CA GLN A 535 -5.04 -13.23 -10.43
C GLN A 535 -5.12 -14.24 -11.59
N SER A 536 -5.40 -15.51 -11.29
CA SER A 536 -5.50 -16.55 -12.34
C SER A 536 -6.66 -16.25 -13.30
N LEU A 537 -7.77 -15.76 -12.76
CA LEU A 537 -8.95 -15.36 -13.51
C LEU A 537 -8.67 -14.10 -14.36
N LEU A 538 -8.01 -13.09 -13.78
CA LEU A 538 -7.58 -11.88 -14.48
C LEU A 538 -6.70 -12.20 -15.70
N PHE A 539 -5.69 -13.06 -15.53
CA PHE A 539 -4.82 -13.48 -16.63
C PHE A 539 -5.57 -14.31 -17.68
N LYS A 540 -6.53 -15.15 -17.28
CA LYS A 540 -7.38 -15.91 -18.20
C LYS A 540 -8.24 -14.99 -19.07
N VAL A 541 -8.93 -14.03 -18.46
CA VAL A 541 -9.75 -13.02 -19.16
C VAL A 541 -8.90 -12.24 -20.15
N ALA A 542 -7.74 -11.75 -19.69
CA ALA A 542 -6.82 -10.99 -20.53
C ALA A 542 -6.22 -11.80 -21.70
N ASP A 543 -5.92 -13.10 -21.50
CA ASP A 543 -5.45 -13.98 -22.57
C ASP A 543 -6.53 -14.22 -23.63
N LEU A 544 -7.79 -14.38 -23.23
CA LEU A 544 -8.91 -14.51 -24.16
C LEU A 544 -9.11 -13.23 -24.99
N ASN A 545 -9.02 -12.06 -24.37
CA ASN A 545 -9.02 -10.79 -25.10
C ASN A 545 -7.81 -10.64 -26.03
N ARG A 546 -6.63 -11.11 -25.61
CA ARG A 546 -5.46 -11.17 -26.48
C ARG A 546 -5.69 -12.04 -27.71
N LYS A 547 -6.33 -13.20 -27.55
CA LYS A 547 -6.70 -14.10 -28.66
C LYS A 547 -7.74 -13.48 -29.60
N ARG A 548 -8.60 -12.59 -29.08
CA ARG A 548 -9.55 -11.77 -29.86
C ARG A 548 -8.87 -10.62 -30.62
N GLY A 549 -7.56 -10.39 -30.44
CA GLY A 549 -6.77 -9.42 -31.20
C GLY A 549 -6.29 -8.20 -30.41
N TYR A 550 -6.70 -8.04 -29.14
CA TYR A 550 -6.22 -6.94 -28.29
C TYR A 550 -4.77 -7.14 -27.88
N LYS A 551 -3.99 -6.05 -27.85
CA LYS A 551 -2.55 -6.11 -27.57
C LYS A 551 -2.25 -5.58 -26.17
N PRO A 552 -1.54 -6.34 -25.31
CA PRO A 552 -1.07 -5.84 -24.03
C PRO A 552 -0.30 -4.55 -24.18
N MET A 553 -0.50 -3.63 -23.24
CA MET A 553 0.22 -2.37 -23.20
C MET A 553 1.74 -2.63 -23.13
N PRO A 554 2.57 -1.88 -23.89
CA PRO A 554 4.01 -1.95 -23.75
C PRO A 554 4.46 -1.68 -22.32
N PHE A 555 5.42 -2.45 -21.83
CA PHE A 555 5.90 -2.36 -20.45
C PHE A 555 6.33 -0.93 -20.04
N ARG A 556 6.92 -0.18 -20.97
CA ARG A 556 7.32 1.22 -20.74
C ARG A 556 6.14 2.12 -20.43
N ASP A 557 5.05 2.00 -21.18
CA ASP A 557 3.87 2.87 -21.02
C ASP A 557 3.07 2.46 -19.78
N PHE A 558 3.02 1.17 -19.48
CA PHE A 558 2.47 0.66 -18.23
C PHE A 558 3.22 1.24 -17.01
N LEU A 559 4.56 1.25 -17.04
CA LEU A 559 5.35 1.90 -15.99
C LEU A 559 5.15 3.42 -15.92
N LYS A 560 4.95 4.10 -17.05
CA LYS A 560 4.66 5.54 -17.07
C LYS A 560 3.31 5.82 -16.38
N ALA A 561 2.28 5.03 -16.65
CA ALA A 561 0.97 5.16 -16.00
C ALA A 561 1.08 5.02 -14.46
N ILE A 562 1.81 4.00 -14.00
CA ILE A 562 2.06 3.78 -12.56
C ILE A 562 2.81 4.97 -11.93
N ARG A 563 3.87 5.46 -12.59
CA ARG A 563 4.65 6.61 -12.09
C ARG A 563 3.82 7.89 -12.05
N ARG A 564 2.98 8.13 -13.06
CA ARG A 564 2.06 9.27 -13.13
C ARG A 564 1.09 9.24 -11.95
N GLN A 565 0.41 8.11 -11.73
CA GLN A 565 -0.51 7.95 -10.60
C GLN A 565 0.18 8.22 -9.25
N ASN A 566 1.34 7.60 -9.00
CA ASN A 566 2.04 7.75 -7.73
C ASN A 566 2.50 9.19 -7.48
N LYS A 567 3.01 9.88 -8.52
CA LYS A 567 3.38 11.30 -8.44
C LYS A 567 2.17 12.16 -8.07
N LEU A 568 1.01 11.88 -8.65
CA LEU A 568 -0.22 12.61 -8.38
C LEU A 568 -0.72 12.36 -6.94
N ILE A 569 -0.72 11.10 -6.48
CA ILE A 569 -1.10 10.73 -5.10
C ILE A 569 -0.25 11.46 -4.05
N ASP A 570 1.02 11.72 -4.35
CA ASP A 570 1.91 12.49 -3.47
C ASP A 570 1.61 13.99 -3.45
N SER A 571 0.92 14.50 -4.46
CA SER A 571 0.51 15.91 -4.57
C SER A 571 -0.91 16.21 -4.09
N TYR A 572 -1.71 15.19 -3.79
CA TYR A 572 -3.11 15.41 -3.45
C TYR A 572 -3.31 15.98 -2.06
N PRO A 573 -4.39 16.77 -1.87
CA PRO A 573 -4.76 17.29 -0.57
C PRO A 573 -5.03 16.17 0.46
N PRO A 574 -4.97 16.49 1.76
CA PRO A 574 -5.39 15.58 2.82
C PRO A 574 -6.83 15.12 2.59
N ALA A 575 -7.04 13.82 2.76
CA ALA A 575 -8.35 13.19 2.63
C ALA A 575 -9.15 13.29 3.95
N SER A 576 -10.47 13.40 3.89
CA SER A 576 -11.37 13.41 5.07
C SER A 576 -11.81 12.03 5.53
#